data_AF-A0A6A6KKD0-F1
#
_entry.id   AF-A0A6A6KKD0-F1
#
_cell.length_a   1.000
_cell.length_b   1.000
_cell.length_c   1.000
_cell.angle_alpha   90.00
_cell.angle_beta   90.00
_cell.angle_gamma   90.00
#
_symmetry.space_group_name_H-M   'P 1'
#
loop_
_entity.id
_entity.type
_entity.pdbx_description
1 polymer ?
#
loop_
_entity_poly.entity_id
_entity_poly.type
_entity_poly.pdbx_seq_one_letter_code
_entity_poly.pdbx_strand_id
1 'polypeptide(L)'
;MLGNVQAMFLVGWRLCKLYEKGKMTPGRASMAKAWITLRARETVAIGRELLGGNGILADFLVAKAFCDLEPIYTYEGTYDINSLVTGREVTGLASFKPAALSKLSRLTFVAIQAT
;
A
#
# COMPACT_ATOMS: atom_id res chain seq x y z
N MET A 1 -12.77 12.26 8.43
CA MET A 1 -11.40 12.40 8.98
C MET A 1 -11.20 11.63 10.29
N LEU A 2 -11.91 11.96 11.38
CA LEU A 2 -11.69 11.31 12.68
C LEU A 2 -11.85 9.77 12.64
N GLY A 3 -12.91 9.27 11.99
CA GLY A 3 -13.11 7.82 11.82
C GLY A 3 -11.95 7.11 11.11
N ASN A 4 -11.37 7.74 10.07
CA ASN A 4 -10.21 7.20 9.37
C ASN A 4 -9.00 7.09 10.30
N VAL A 5 -8.74 8.11 11.14
CA VAL A 5 -7.63 8.10 12.10
C VAL A 5 -7.79 6.97 13.11
N GLN A 6 -8.98 6.80 13.68
CA GLN A 6 -9.25 5.71 14.63
C GLN A 6 -9.07 4.33 13.99
N ALA A 7 -9.57 4.15 12.76
CA ALA A 7 -9.45 2.89 12.05
C ALA A 7 -7.99 2.58 11.67
N MET A 8 -7.24 3.57 11.16
CA MET A 8 -5.80 3.44 10.86
C MET A 8 -5.00 3.04 12.11
N PHE A 9 -5.30 3.68 13.24
CA PHE A 9 -4.66 3.37 14.51
C PHE A 9 -4.91 1.92 14.95
N LEU A 10 -6.17 1.46 14.90
CA LEU A 10 -6.53 0.09 15.27
C LEU A 10 -5.90 -0.97 14.34
N VAL A 11 -5.82 -0.68 13.04
CA VAL A 11 -5.13 -1.57 12.07
C VAL A 11 -3.64 -1.68 12.39
N GLY A 12 -2.97 -0.54 12.64
CA GLY A 12 -1.57 -0.52 13.04
C GLY A 12 -1.32 -1.26 14.36
N TRP A 13 -2.16 -1.00 15.38
CA TRP A 13 -2.10 -1.70 16.66
C TRP A 13 -2.24 -3.21 16.49
N ARG A 14 -3.21 -3.66 15.68
CA ARG A 14 -3.42 -5.09 15.43
C ARG A 14 -2.21 -5.71 14.73
N LEU A 15 -1.59 -5.00 13.79
CA LEU A 15 -0.38 -5.46 13.11
C LEU A 15 0.78 -5.66 14.11
N CYS A 16 1.02 -4.69 15.00
CA CYS A 16 2.03 -4.82 16.06
C CYS A 16 1.74 -6.04 16.96
N LYS A 17 0.49 -6.26 17.36
CA LYS A 17 0.11 -7.43 18.16
C LYS A 17 0.25 -8.77 17.44
N LEU A 18 0.16 -8.80 16.12
CA LEU A 18 0.45 -10.00 15.33
C LEU A 18 1.96 -10.25 15.23
N TYR A 19 2.74 -9.17 15.10
CA TYR A 19 4.20 -9.23 15.05
C TYR A 19 4.79 -9.76 16.37
N GLU A 20 4.38 -9.18 17.51
CA GLU A 20 4.78 -9.63 18.85
C GLU A 20 4.50 -11.13 19.08
N LYS A 21 3.43 -11.66 18.49
CA LYS A 21 3.04 -13.08 18.61
C LYS A 21 3.74 -13.99 17.59
N GLY A 22 4.60 -13.47 16.72
CA GLY A 22 5.24 -14.22 15.63
C GLY A 22 4.24 -14.74 14.57
N LYS A 23 3.04 -14.16 14.49
CA LYS A 23 1.95 -14.58 13.58
C LYS A 23 1.72 -13.57 12.43
N MET A 24 2.63 -12.63 12.26
CA MET A 24 2.55 -11.64 11.18
C MET A 24 3.08 -12.26 9.89
N THR A 25 2.25 -12.22 8.85
CA THR A 25 2.62 -12.62 7.50
C THR A 25 2.99 -11.38 6.69
N PRO A 26 3.85 -11.51 5.66
CA PRO A 26 4.23 -10.39 4.81
C PRO A 26 3.02 -9.75 4.12
N GLY A 27 2.01 -10.53 3.70
CA GLY A 27 0.78 -10.01 3.12
C GLY A 27 -0.06 -9.20 4.10
N ARG A 28 -0.10 -9.56 5.39
CA ARG A 28 -0.77 -8.72 6.40
C ARG A 28 -0.06 -7.39 6.62
N ALA A 29 1.27 -7.38 6.61
CA ALA A 29 2.05 -6.15 6.70
C ALA A 29 1.83 -5.25 5.46
N SER A 30 1.90 -5.83 4.26
CA SER A 30 1.63 -5.12 3.01
C SER A 30 0.21 -4.56 2.94
N MET A 31 -0.79 -5.35 3.33
CA MET A 31 -2.19 -4.91 3.37
C MET A 31 -2.37 -3.71 4.29
N ALA A 32 -1.83 -3.78 5.52
CA ALA A 32 -1.94 -2.73 6.49
C ALA A 32 -1.28 -1.43 5.98
N LYS A 33 -0.07 -1.52 5.42
CA LYS A 33 0.60 -0.36 4.82
C LYS A 33 -0.24 0.27 3.73
N ALA A 34 -0.65 -0.52 2.73
CA ALA A 34 -1.41 -0.02 1.59
C ALA A 34 -2.72 0.64 2.02
N TRP A 35 -3.47 0.01 2.92
CA TRP A 35 -4.75 0.51 3.38
C TRP A 35 -4.62 1.77 4.24
N ILE A 36 -3.65 1.81 5.16
CA ILE A 36 -3.40 2.98 6.02
C ILE A 36 -2.97 4.17 5.16
N THR A 37 -2.02 4.01 4.24
CA THR A 37 -1.57 5.14 3.41
C THR A 37 -2.67 5.64 2.48
N LEU A 38 -3.54 4.76 1.97
CA LEU A 38 -4.71 5.16 1.18
C LEU A 38 -5.69 6.02 2.01
N ARG A 39 -6.02 5.57 3.24
CA ARG A 39 -6.94 6.31 4.12
C ARG A 39 -6.33 7.59 4.67
N ALA A 40 -5.02 7.62 4.88
CA ALA A 40 -4.30 8.85 5.21
C ALA A 40 -4.41 9.86 4.08
N ARG A 41 -4.29 9.41 2.81
CA ARG A 41 -4.33 10.27 1.62
C ARG A 41 -5.67 10.96 1.45
N GLU A 42 -6.75 10.19 1.60
CA GLU A 42 -8.10 10.72 1.67
C GLU A 42 -8.27 11.72 2.83
N THR A 43 -7.72 11.41 4.00
CA THR A 43 -7.87 12.25 5.21
C THR A 43 -7.16 13.60 5.05
N VAL A 44 -5.93 13.63 4.55
CA VAL A 44 -5.21 14.90 4.32
C VAL A 44 -5.82 15.71 3.19
N ALA A 45 -6.41 15.06 2.16
CA ALA A 45 -7.14 15.75 1.10
C ALA A 45 -8.35 16.51 1.66
N ILE A 46 -9.18 15.85 2.47
CA ILE A 46 -10.32 16.50 3.14
C ILE A 46 -9.83 17.62 4.06
N GLY A 47 -8.76 17.39 4.83
CA GLY A 47 -8.19 18.42 5.70
C GLY A 47 -7.72 19.66 4.95
N ARG A 48 -7.08 19.48 3.78
CA ARG A 48 -6.60 20.57 2.92
C ARG A 48 -7.77 21.38 2.37
N GLU A 49 -8.82 20.71 1.93
CA GLU A 49 -10.04 21.35 1.42
C GLU A 49 -10.77 22.15 2.50
N LEU A 50 -10.84 21.64 3.73
CA LEU A 50 -11.47 22.33 4.87
C LEU A 50 -10.82 23.67 5.20
N LEU A 51 -9.52 23.83 4.95
CA LEU A 51 -8.80 25.10 5.17
C LEU A 51 -8.87 26.05 3.96
N GLY A 52 -9.48 25.64 2.85
CA GLY A 52 -9.60 26.45 1.64
C GLY A 52 -8.26 27.01 1.15
N GLY A 53 -8.17 28.34 0.98
CA GLY A 53 -6.95 29.01 0.57
C GLY A 53 -5.79 28.86 1.57
N ASN A 54 -6.08 28.75 2.87
CA ASN A 54 -5.03 28.50 3.87
C ASN A 54 -4.50 27.06 3.79
N GLY A 55 -5.28 26.15 3.20
CA GLY A 55 -4.90 24.75 3.03
C GLY A 55 -3.78 24.51 2.01
N ILE A 56 -3.41 25.51 1.21
CA ILE A 56 -2.27 25.42 0.27
C ILE A 56 -1.00 26.09 0.81
N LEU A 57 -1.10 26.81 1.93
CA LEU A 57 0.03 27.48 2.56
C LEU A 57 0.76 26.51 3.48
N ALA A 58 2.09 26.47 3.37
CA ALA A 58 2.94 25.59 4.20
C ALA A 58 2.83 25.91 5.70
N ASP A 59 2.53 27.17 6.05
CA ASP A 59 2.44 27.67 7.42
C ASP A 59 1.35 26.99 8.25
N PHE A 60 0.28 26.50 7.61
CA PHE A 60 -0.85 25.87 8.28
C PHE A 60 -0.72 24.34 8.41
N LEU A 61 0.48 23.78 8.19
CA LEU A 61 0.85 22.36 8.29
C LEU A 61 0.17 21.42 7.29
N VAL A 62 -1.12 21.61 7.00
CA VAL A 62 -1.92 20.69 6.19
C VAL A 62 -1.42 20.61 4.76
N ALA A 63 -0.97 21.73 4.17
CA ALA A 63 -0.35 21.74 2.84
C ALA A 63 0.91 20.87 2.82
N LYS A 64 1.76 21.02 3.84
CA LYS A 64 2.98 20.22 3.99
C LYS A 64 2.66 18.74 4.18
N ALA A 65 1.73 18.42 5.09
CA ALA A 65 1.31 17.05 5.36
C ALA A 65 0.67 16.37 4.13
N PHE A 66 -0.07 17.12 3.31
CA PHE A 66 -0.62 16.65 2.05
C PHE A 66 0.49 16.26 1.06
N CYS A 67 1.48 17.13 0.88
CA CYS A 67 2.63 16.86 0.01
C CYS A 67 3.52 15.72 0.52
N ASP A 68 3.80 15.67 1.83
CA ASP A 68 4.66 14.66 2.45
C ASP A 68 4.06 13.24 2.34
N LEU A 69 2.73 13.14 2.18
CA LEU A 69 2.07 11.85 2.16
C LEU A 69 2.19 11.13 0.81
N GLU A 70 2.36 11.83 -0.30
CA GLU A 70 2.55 11.23 -1.63
C GLU A 70 3.80 10.34 -1.73
N PRO A 71 5.00 10.76 -1.27
CA PRO A 71 6.15 9.86 -1.21
C PRO A 71 5.92 8.72 -0.20
N ILE A 72 5.23 8.97 0.92
CA ILE A 72 4.90 7.92 1.91
C ILE A 72 3.95 6.85 1.33
N TYR A 73 3.05 7.25 0.44
CA TYR A 73 2.18 6.33 -0.27
C TYR A 73 2.98 5.42 -1.22
N THR A 74 4.08 5.94 -1.77
CA THR A 74 4.86 5.32 -2.85
C THR A 74 6.04 4.47 -2.35
N TYR A 75 6.81 4.96 -1.37
CA TYR A 75 7.98 4.27 -0.82
C TYR A 75 7.60 2.95 -0.11
N GLU A 76 8.58 2.08 0.16
CA GLU A 76 8.36 0.76 0.78
C GLU A 76 7.31 -0.08 0.02
N GLY A 77 7.39 0.01 -1.32
CA GLY A 77 6.46 -0.59 -2.27
C GLY A 77 5.21 0.27 -2.50
N THR A 78 4.82 0.45 -3.75
CA THR A 78 3.60 1.20 -4.07
C THR A 78 2.35 0.52 -3.49
N TYR A 79 1.23 1.24 -3.45
CA TYR A 79 -0.05 0.67 -3.06
C TYR A 79 -0.39 -0.59 -3.88
N ASP A 80 -0.18 -0.55 -5.19
CA ASP A 80 -0.48 -1.66 -6.08
C ASP A 80 0.41 -2.87 -5.79
N ILE A 81 1.71 -2.66 -5.60
CA ILE A 81 2.65 -3.74 -5.28
C ILE A 81 2.27 -4.40 -3.95
N ASN A 82 1.98 -3.62 -2.91
CA ASN A 82 1.56 -4.15 -1.61
C ASN A 82 0.21 -4.89 -1.70
N SER A 83 -0.72 -4.38 -2.51
CA SER A 83 -2.00 -5.05 -2.77
C SER A 83 -1.79 -6.39 -3.48
N LEU A 84 -0.88 -6.46 -4.45
CA LEU A 84 -0.52 -7.70 -5.14
C LEU A 84 0.20 -8.71 -4.22
N VAL A 85 1.02 -8.25 -3.27
CA VAL A 85 1.67 -9.12 -2.26
C VAL A 85 0.60 -9.76 -1.37
N THR A 86 -0.35 -8.95 -0.91
CA THR A 86 -1.51 -9.43 -0.14
C THR A 86 -2.36 -10.38 -0.96
N GLY A 87 -2.66 -10.03 -2.22
CA GLY A 87 -3.45 -10.84 -3.13
C GLY A 87 -2.83 -12.20 -3.38
N ARG A 88 -1.50 -12.27 -3.55
CA ARG A 88 -0.76 -13.53 -3.68
C ARG A 88 -0.91 -14.41 -2.46
N GLU A 89 -0.84 -13.85 -1.26
CA GLU A 89 -0.97 -14.62 -0.02
C GLU A 89 -2.40 -15.16 0.18
N VAL A 90 -3.41 -14.35 -0.15
CA VAL A 90 -4.82 -14.73 0.03
C VAL A 90 -5.29 -15.72 -1.04
N THR A 91 -4.86 -15.53 -2.30
CA THR A 91 -5.34 -16.35 -3.43
C THR A 91 -4.40 -17.50 -3.79
N GLY A 92 -3.14 -17.46 -3.34
CA GLY A 92 -2.09 -18.37 -3.81
C GLY A 92 -1.56 -18.05 -5.22
N LEU A 93 -2.10 -17.04 -5.91
CA LEU A 93 -1.76 -16.72 -7.30
C LEU A 93 -0.90 -15.45 -7.40
N ALA A 94 0.26 -15.54 -8.04
CA ALA A 94 1.14 -14.40 -8.25
C ALA A 94 0.74 -13.61 -9.52
N SER A 95 0.49 -12.31 -9.38
CA SER A 95 0.03 -11.42 -10.46
C SER A 95 0.92 -10.17 -10.65
N PHE A 96 2.25 -10.35 -10.66
CA PHE A 96 3.23 -9.26 -10.80
C PHE A 96 3.74 -9.07 -12.23
N LYS A 97 3.66 -10.12 -13.05
CA LYS A 97 4.23 -10.13 -14.40
C LYS A 97 3.15 -9.76 -15.42
N PRO A 98 3.46 -8.93 -16.43
CA PRO A 98 2.52 -8.66 -17.50
C PRO A 98 2.30 -9.94 -18.33
N ALA A 99 1.12 -10.05 -18.94
CA ALA A 99 0.71 -11.23 -19.71
C ALA A 99 1.64 -11.57 -20.89
N ALA A 100 2.33 -10.57 -21.46
CA ALA A 100 3.29 -10.79 -22.54
C ALA A 100 4.53 -11.58 -22.07
N LEU A 101 5.00 -11.36 -20.83
CA LEU A 101 6.17 -12.03 -20.26
C LEU A 101 5.87 -13.46 -19.79
N SER A 102 4.61 -13.80 -19.48
CA SER A 102 4.24 -15.16 -19.05
C SER A 102 4.16 -16.18 -20.20
N LYS A 103 3.95 -15.71 -21.45
CA LYS A 103 4.01 -16.55 -22.66
C LYS A 103 5.44 -16.90 -23.06
N LEU A 104 6.36 -15.95 -22.96
CA LEU A 104 7.79 -16.15 -23.30
C LEU A 104 8.49 -17.14 -22.35
N SER A 105 8.14 -17.15 -21.05
CA SER A 105 8.74 -18.08 -20.08
C SER A 105 8.26 -19.53 -20.22
N ARG A 106 7.10 -19.77 -20.84
CA ARG A 106 6.60 -21.14 -21.13
C ARG A 106 7.25 -21.73 -22.38
N LEU A 107 7.58 -20.88 -23.37
CA LEU A 107 8.22 -21.31 -24.62
C LEU A 107 9.70 -21.67 -24.43
N THR A 108 10.39 -21.05 -23.49
CA THR A 108 11.81 -21.34 -23.19
C THR A 108 12.01 -22.69 -22.47
N PHE A 109 11.04 -23.15 -21.68
CA PHE A 109 11.12 -24.47 -21.03
C PHE A 109 10.95 -25.64 -22.02
N VAL A 110 10.15 -25.47 -23.08
CA VAL A 110 9.97 -26.51 -24.11
C VAL A 110 11.18 -26.59 -25.04
N ALA A 111 11.86 -25.47 -25.32
CA ALA A 111 13.02 -25.45 -26.20
C ALA A 111 14.28 -26.09 -25.60
N ILE A 112 14.41 -26.16 -24.26
CA ILE A 112 15.59 -26.73 -23.58
C ILE A 112 15.48 -28.25 -23.36
N GLN A 113 14.28 -28.84 -23.43
CA GLN A 113 14.11 -30.30 -23.29
C GLN A 113 14.18 -31.09 -24.61
N ALA A 114 14.47 -30.42 -25.74
CA ALA A 114 14.54 -31.03 -27.08
C ALA A 114 15.96 -31.09 -27.68
N THR A 115 17.00 -30.88 -26.86
CA THR A 115 18.43 -31.04 -27.20
C THR A 115 19.11 -31.88 -26.14
#